data_AF-A0A3N5WUY4-F1
#
_entry.id   AF-A0A3N5WUY4-F1
#
_cell.length_a   1.000
_cell.length_b   1.000
_cell.length_c   1.000
_cell.angle_alpha   90.00
_cell.angle_beta   90.00
_cell.angle_gamma   90.00
#
_symmetry.space_group_name_H-M   'P 1'
#
loop_
_entity.id
_entity.type
_entity.pdbx_description
1 polymer ?
#
loop_
_entity_poly.entity_id
_entity_poly.type
_entity_poly.pdbx_seq_one_letter_code
_entity_poly.pdbx_strand_id
1 'polypeptide(L)'
;MRLRGKKVAFLVADGVEELEFFVPYMRLQEEGEEVISAGVKAGMVKGKTGLDVPAETTIESLRSGELFALVVPGGWAPDKLR
;
A
#
# COMPACT_ATOMS: atom_id res chain seq x y z
N MET A 1 -12.74 17.39 5.79
CA MET A 1 -11.99 16.26 5.22
C MET A 1 -13.00 15.17 4.89
N ARG A 2 -13.08 14.76 3.62
CA ARG A 2 -14.23 13.99 3.09
C ARG A 2 -14.17 12.49 3.40
N LEU A 3 -12.98 11.96 3.65
CA LEU A 3 -12.71 10.52 3.79
C LEU A 3 -12.12 10.16 5.16
N ARG A 4 -12.16 11.08 6.12
CA ARG A 4 -11.60 10.89 7.47
C ARG A 4 -12.09 9.59 8.12
N GLY A 5 -11.16 8.80 8.65
CA GLY A 5 -11.43 7.54 9.33
C GLY A 5 -11.84 6.38 8.40
N LYS A 6 -11.80 6.56 7.08
CA LYS A 6 -11.87 5.45 6.13
C LYS A 6 -10.54 4.73 6.09
N LYS A 7 -10.58 3.41 5.97
CA LYS A 7 -9.39 2.56 5.87
C LYS A 7 -9.05 2.23 4.43
N VAL A 8 -7.82 2.50 4.01
CA VAL A 8 -7.32 2.23 2.66
C VAL A 8 -6.08 1.35 2.74
N ALA A 9 -6.07 0.25 2.00
CA ALA A 9 -4.91 -0.64 1.95
C ALA A 9 -4.13 -0.45 0.63
N PHE A 10 -2.81 -0.43 0.72
CA PHE A 10 -1.88 -0.43 -0.40
C PHE A 10 -1.22 -1.80 -0.50
N LEU A 11 -1.31 -2.44 -1.66
CA LEU A 11 -0.62 -3.71 -1.90
C LEU A 11 0.77 -3.46 -2.46
N VAL A 12 1.79 -3.96 -1.78
CA VAL A 12 3.20 -3.74 -2.14
C VAL A 12 3.98 -5.05 -2.21
N ALA A 13 4.92 -5.10 -3.15
CA ALA A 13 5.89 -6.18 -3.30
C ALA A 13 7.16 -5.61 -3.95
N ASP A 14 8.20 -6.42 -4.09
CA ASP A 14 9.41 -5.99 -4.78
C ASP A 14 9.12 -5.53 -6.22
N GLY A 15 9.69 -4.40 -6.63
CA GLY A 15 9.48 -3.77 -7.92
C GLY A 15 8.21 -2.91 -8.00
N VAL A 16 7.58 -2.59 -6.87
CA VAL A 16 6.47 -1.61 -6.82
C VAL A 16 6.94 -0.26 -7.36
N GLU A 17 6.10 0.45 -8.11
CA GLU A 17 6.37 1.85 -8.45
C GLU A 17 6.23 2.70 -7.19
N GLU A 18 7.36 3.09 -6.62
CA GLU A 18 7.43 3.77 -5.33
C GLU A 18 6.79 5.17 -5.31
N LEU A 19 6.75 5.91 -6.42
CA LEU A 19 6.07 7.21 -6.48
C LEU A 19 4.55 7.02 -6.54
N GLU A 20 4.07 6.00 -7.24
CA GLU A 20 2.65 5.62 -7.20
C GLU A 20 2.23 5.06 -5.84
N PHE A 21 3.17 4.59 -5.02
CA PHE A 21 2.94 4.30 -3.60
C PHE A 21 2.96 5.59 -2.76
N PHE A 22 4.11 6.26 -2.65
CA PHE A 22 4.34 7.32 -1.65
C PHE A 22 3.42 8.51 -1.84
N VAL A 23 3.20 8.98 -3.07
CA VAL A 23 2.41 10.20 -3.32
C VAL A 23 0.97 10.04 -2.81
N PRO A 24 0.18 9.04 -3.25
CA PRO A 24 -1.17 8.85 -2.73
C PRO A 24 -1.19 8.33 -1.29
N TYR A 25 -0.23 7.51 -0.86
CA TYR A 25 -0.15 7.02 0.52
C TYR A 25 -0.06 8.18 1.52
N MET A 26 0.91 9.09 1.33
CA MET A 26 1.08 10.25 2.18
C MET A 26 -0.11 11.22 2.07
N ARG A 27 -0.67 11.41 0.87
CA ARG A 27 -1.80 12.33 0.69
C ARG A 27 -3.07 11.86 1.39
N LEU A 28 -3.33 10.55 1.40
CA LEU A 28 -4.44 9.97 2.15
C LEU A 28 -4.20 10.05 3.67
N GLN A 29 -2.97 9.88 4.14
CA GLN A 29 -2.66 10.14 5.55
C GLN A 29 -2.93 11.60 5.94
N GLU A 30 -2.52 12.56 5.10
CA GLU A 30 -2.81 13.99 5.28
C GLU A 30 -4.31 14.32 5.23
N GLU A 31 -5.12 13.56 4.48
CA GLU A 31 -6.57 13.74 4.39
C GLU A 31 -7.32 13.06 5.58
N GLY A 32 -6.60 12.32 6.43
CA GLY A 32 -7.07 11.76 7.69
C GLY A 32 -7.65 10.34 7.59
N GLU A 33 -7.32 9.63 6.52
CA GLU A 33 -7.57 8.21 6.34
C GLU A 33 -6.64 7.35 7.22
N GLU A 34 -7.13 6.17 7.59
CA GLU A 34 -6.27 5.09 8.09
C GLU A 34 -5.67 4.39 6.87
N VAL A 35 -4.40 4.66 6.58
CA VAL A 35 -3.71 4.07 5.43
C VAL A 35 -2.77 2.98 5.93
N ILE A 36 -2.84 1.79 5.32
CA ILE A 36 -1.98 0.65 5.66
C ILE A 36 -1.34 0.06 4.41
N SER A 37 -0.07 -0.28 4.50
CA SER A 37 0.67 -1.00 3.47
C SER A 37 0.73 -2.51 3.79
N ALA A 38 0.47 -3.35 2.80
CA ALA A 38 0.44 -4.80 2.97
C ALA A 38 1.17 -5.52 1.83
N GLY A 39 2.06 -6.44 2.18
CA GLY A 39 2.75 -7.31 1.23
C GLY A 39 2.50 -8.79 1.51
N VAL A 40 3.14 -9.68 0.74
CA VAL A 40 3.12 -11.13 1.03
C VAL A 40 3.77 -11.43 2.39
N LYS A 41 4.72 -10.59 2.81
CA LYS A 41 5.34 -10.57 4.14
C LYS A 41 5.43 -9.13 4.63
N ALA A 42 5.34 -8.95 5.94
CA ALA A 42 5.63 -7.67 6.56
C ALA A 42 7.15 -7.40 6.52
N GLY A 43 7.55 -6.14 6.42
CA GLY A 43 8.95 -5.72 6.33
C GLY A 43 9.15 -4.61 5.30
N MET A 44 10.35 -4.55 4.72
CA MET A 44 10.66 -3.64 3.61
C MET A 44 10.64 -4.41 2.29
N VAL A 45 10.06 -3.81 1.27
CA VAL A 45 10.19 -4.25 -0.12
C VAL A 45 10.97 -3.21 -0.91
N LYS A 46 11.68 -3.65 -1.95
CA LYS A 46 12.44 -2.74 -2.82
C LYS A 46 11.53 -2.22 -3.92
N GLY A 47 11.39 -0.90 -4.03
CA GLY A 47 10.75 -0.22 -5.15
C GLY A 47 11.48 -0.49 -6.47
N LYS A 48 10.81 -0.16 -7.58
CA LYS A 48 11.32 -0.34 -8.95
C LYS A 48 12.63 0.42 -9.18
N THR A 49 12.83 1.56 -8.52
CA THR A 49 14.08 2.34 -8.60
C THR A 49 15.02 2.12 -7.41
N GLY A 50 14.66 1.22 -6.48
CA GLY A 50 15.50 0.77 -5.37
C GLY A 50 15.19 1.42 -4.02
N LEU A 51 14.21 2.32 -3.95
CA LEU A 51 13.76 2.90 -2.67
C LEU A 51 13.08 1.84 -1.80
N ASP A 52 13.29 1.91 -0.49
CA ASP A 52 12.59 1.03 0.46
C ASP A 52 11.15 1.50 0.63
N VAL A 53 10.21 0.56 0.44
CA VAL A 53 8.78 0.76 0.67
C VAL A 53 8.35 -0.14 1.82
N PRO A 54 7.67 0.38 2.86
CA PRO A 54 7.21 -0.44 3.96
C PRO A 54 6.02 -1.31 3.54
N ALA A 55 6.03 -2.55 4.01
CA ALA A 55 4.87 -3.44 4.12
C ALA A 55 4.60 -3.63 5.62
N GLU A 56 3.74 -2.80 6.19
CA GLU A 56 3.44 -2.78 7.63
C GLU A 56 2.75 -4.06 8.10
N THR A 57 2.01 -4.73 7.21
CA THR A 57 1.33 -5.99 7.50
C THR A 57 1.37 -6.94 6.30
N THR A 58 0.70 -8.09 6.44
CA THR A 58 0.54 -9.06 5.35
C THR A 58 -0.82 -8.93 4.68
N ILE A 59 -0.91 -9.30 3.40
CA ILE A 59 -2.17 -9.28 2.66
C ILE A 59 -3.21 -10.20 3.32
N GLU A 60 -2.79 -11.33 3.85
CA GLU A 60 -3.63 -12.32 4.54
C GLU A 60 -4.23 -11.78 5.85
N SER A 61 -3.59 -10.78 6.46
CA SER A 61 -4.09 -10.15 7.68
C SER A 61 -5.23 -9.17 7.40
N LEU A 62 -5.34 -8.68 6.16
CA LEU A 62 -6.37 -7.72 5.79
C LEU A 62 -7.77 -8.33 5.85
N ARG A 63 -8.75 -7.48 6.15
CA ARG A 63 -10.18 -7.80 6.15
C ARG A 63 -10.86 -6.91 5.14
N SER A 64 -11.21 -7.46 3.98
CA SER A 64 -11.80 -6.69 2.87
C SER A 64 -13.06 -5.93 3.25
N GLY A 65 -13.88 -6.46 4.17
CA GLY A 65 -15.09 -5.79 4.67
C GLY A 65 -14.82 -4.53 5.52
N GLU A 66 -13.59 -4.30 5.96
CA GLU A 66 -13.18 -3.11 6.72
C GLU A 66 -12.55 -2.03 5.82
N LEU A 67 -12.18 -2.39 4.59
CA LEU A 67 -11.50 -1.49 3.66
C LEU A 67 -12.53 -0.67 2.87
N PHE A 68 -12.34 0.64 2.87
CA PHE A 68 -13.04 1.55 1.97
C PHE A 68 -12.51 1.44 0.53
N ALA A 69 -11.19 1.27 0.40
CA ALA A 69 -10.53 1.12 -0.89
C ALA A 69 -9.28 0.23 -0.77
N LEU A 70 -8.90 -0.33 -1.91
CA LEU A 70 -7.65 -1.04 -2.14
C LEU A 70 -6.90 -0.32 -3.26
N VAL A 71 -5.63 -0.02 -3.06
CA VAL A 71 -4.75 0.59 -4.05
C VAL A 71 -3.68 -0.41 -4.43
N VAL A 72 -3.51 -0.61 -5.73
CA VAL A 72 -2.46 -1.45 -6.30
C VAL A 72 -1.59 -0.54 -7.15
N PRO A 73 -0.47 -0.03 -6.61
CA PRO A 73 0.49 0.73 -7.40
C PRO A 73 1.05 -0.13 -8.54
N GLY A 74 1.48 0.52 -9.60
CA GLY A 74 2.08 -0.12 -10.76
C GLY A 74 3.48 -0.68 -10.48
N GLY A 75 4.27 -0.78 -11.55
CA GLY A 75 5.58 -1.42 -11.53
C GLY A 75 5.49 -2.91 -11.84
N TRP A 76 6.43 -3.69 -11.30
CA TRP A 76 6.50 -5.15 -11.46
C TRP A 76 5.89 -5.91 -10.28
N ALA A 77 5.55 -5.20 -9.20
CA ALA A 77 4.93 -5.79 -8.02
C ALA A 77 3.59 -6.51 -8.32
N PRO A 78 2.66 -5.96 -9.13
CA PRO A 78 1.36 -6.61 -9.35
C PRO A 78 1.44 -8.02 -9.93
N ASP A 79 2.46 -8.32 -10.72
CA ASP A 79 2.68 -9.67 -11.25
C ASP A 79 3.15 -10.65 -10.17
N LYS A 80 3.86 -10.16 -9.15
CA LYS A 80 4.39 -10.97 -8.02
C LYS A 80 3.37 -11.18 -6.90
N LEU A 81 2.26 -10.47 -6.96
CA LEU A 81 1.13 -10.60 -6.03
C LEU A 81 0.11 -11.65 -6.49
N ARG A 82 0.24 -12.18 -7.71
CA ARG A 82 -0.64 -13.21 -8.28
C ARG A 82 -0.18 -14.63 -7.97
#